data_AF-A0A849S7S1-F1
#
_entry.id   AF-A0A849S7S1-F1
#
_cell.length_a   1.000
_cell.length_b   1.000
_cell.length_c   1.000
_cell.angle_alpha   90.00
_cell.angle_beta   90.00
_cell.angle_gamma   90.00
#
_symmetry.space_group_name_H-M   'P 1'
#
loop_
_entity.id
_entity.type
_entity.pdbx_description
1 polymer ?
#
loop_
_entity_poly.entity_id
_entity_poly.type
_entity_poly.pdbx_seq_one_letter_code
_entity_poly.pdbx_strand_id
1 'polypeptide(L)'
;MTEPTFIKIKQTQALAICNDFDLSAPALALLPEFPGTADFLQQLIAQQHYPDAVRLLAHALPKREATWWACLSARHGITETTPANQIKAIELAEAWVYKPTDDNRRPTLAAAEATAYNNAASWAAIAAFWSGTDISPTPLAVIPPSEKLYAKAVTGAIMLAATLGEAEHIKDKYQLFLKQGLHIANGGDGRAIQ
;
A
#
# COMPACT_ATOMS: atom_id res chain seq x y z
N MET A 1 29.20 8.24 4.87
CA MET A 1 28.11 7.42 5.44
C MET A 1 27.51 6.63 4.29
N THR A 2 27.40 5.32 4.41
CA THR A 2 26.67 4.49 3.42
C THR A 2 25.19 4.72 3.62
N GLU A 3 24.47 5.05 2.53
CA GLU A 3 23.02 5.22 2.54
C GLU A 3 22.36 3.94 3.11
N PRO A 4 21.35 4.06 4.00
CA PRO A 4 20.56 2.92 4.43
C PRO A 4 19.95 2.21 3.20
N THR A 5 20.05 0.88 3.15
CA THR A 5 19.52 0.10 2.03
C THR A 5 18.42 -0.83 2.50
N PHE A 6 17.36 -0.94 1.70
CA PHE A 6 16.25 -1.86 1.94
C PHE A 6 16.48 -3.19 1.24
N ILE A 7 16.01 -4.29 1.83
CA ILE A 7 16.11 -5.64 1.24
C ILE A 7 15.14 -5.80 0.06
N LYS A 8 13.93 -5.23 0.15
CA LYS A 8 12.85 -5.43 -0.83
C LYS A 8 12.74 -4.35 -1.89
N ILE A 9 13.30 -3.17 -1.65
CA ILE A 9 13.20 -2.02 -2.56
C ILE A 9 14.46 -1.98 -3.42
N LYS A 10 14.29 -2.15 -4.73
CA LYS A 10 15.40 -2.20 -5.70
C LYS A 10 15.81 -0.82 -6.21
N GLN A 11 14.85 0.10 -6.33
CA GLN A 11 15.12 1.43 -6.82
C GLN A 11 15.74 2.25 -5.68
N THR A 12 16.96 2.74 -5.90
CA THR A 12 17.71 3.53 -4.92
C THR A 12 17.57 5.03 -5.16
N GLN A 13 17.08 5.45 -6.33
CA GLN A 13 16.85 6.86 -6.65
C GLN A 13 15.37 7.20 -6.47
N ALA A 14 15.06 8.08 -5.51
CA ALA A 14 13.69 8.45 -5.17
C ALA A 14 12.94 9.03 -6.38
N LEU A 15 13.61 9.87 -7.18
CA LEU A 15 13.02 10.51 -8.37
C LEU A 15 12.44 9.49 -9.37
N ALA A 16 13.08 8.33 -9.53
CA ALA A 16 12.60 7.31 -10.46
C ALA A 16 11.29 6.66 -10.01
N ILE A 17 10.95 6.73 -8.71
CA ILE A 17 9.69 6.24 -8.14
C ILE A 17 8.62 7.33 -8.19
N CYS A 18 9.01 8.59 -7.97
CA CYS A 18 8.11 9.73 -7.93
C CYS A 18 7.44 10.04 -9.29
N ASN A 19 7.91 9.48 -10.41
CA ASN A 19 7.26 9.70 -11.71
C ASN A 19 5.85 9.08 -11.82
N ASP A 20 5.50 8.16 -10.90
CA ASP A 20 4.25 7.40 -10.95
C ASP A 20 3.11 8.03 -10.12
N PHE A 21 3.39 9.08 -9.35
CA PHE A 21 2.45 9.76 -8.47
C PHE A 21 2.85 11.20 -8.14
N ASP A 22 1.88 12.02 -7.75
CA ASP A 22 2.16 13.42 -7.37
C ASP A 22 2.58 13.52 -5.89
N LEU A 23 3.73 14.15 -5.66
CA LEU A 23 4.17 14.60 -4.33
C LEU A 23 3.55 15.95 -4.01
N SER A 24 3.33 16.22 -2.71
CA SER A 24 3.07 17.59 -2.26
C SER A 24 4.28 18.50 -2.53
N ALA A 25 4.06 19.80 -2.73
CA ALA A 25 5.14 20.75 -2.97
C ALA A 25 6.20 20.77 -1.84
N PRO A 26 5.83 20.71 -0.54
CA PRO A 26 6.82 20.58 0.54
C PRO A 26 7.65 19.29 0.45
N ALA A 27 7.01 18.14 0.16
CA ALA A 27 7.73 16.88 0.00
C ALA A 27 8.69 16.89 -1.19
N LEU A 28 8.27 17.46 -2.32
CA LEU A 28 9.12 17.59 -3.51
C LEU A 28 10.35 18.45 -3.26
N ALA A 29 10.24 19.50 -2.43
CA ALA A 29 11.35 20.38 -2.10
C ALA A 29 12.50 19.67 -1.34
N LEU A 30 12.24 18.51 -0.73
CA LEU A 30 13.25 17.71 -0.03
C LEU A 30 14.10 16.85 -0.99
N LEU A 31 13.58 16.55 -2.18
CA LEU A 31 14.19 15.60 -3.12
C LEU A 31 15.62 15.98 -3.57
N PRO A 32 15.96 17.27 -3.81
CA PRO A 32 17.33 17.64 -4.19
C PRO A 32 18.37 17.38 -3.09
N GLU A 33 17.98 17.51 -1.82
CA GLU A 33 18.87 17.27 -0.68
C GLU A 33 18.96 15.78 -0.34
N PHE A 34 17.87 15.04 -0.57
CA PHE A 34 17.76 13.61 -0.27
C PHE A 34 17.34 12.83 -1.53
N PRO A 35 18.25 12.61 -2.50
CA PRO A 35 17.91 11.91 -3.75
C PRO A 35 17.76 10.39 -3.58
N GLY A 36 18.35 9.84 -2.51
CA GLY A 36 18.29 8.42 -2.16
C GLY A 36 16.92 7.99 -1.64
N THR A 37 16.40 6.84 -2.08
CA THR A 37 15.05 6.37 -1.73
C THR A 37 14.88 6.16 -0.23
N ALA A 38 15.89 5.63 0.45
CA ALA A 38 15.79 5.36 1.88
C ALA A 38 15.86 6.65 2.70
N ASP A 39 16.81 7.53 2.39
CA ASP A 39 16.96 8.81 3.06
C ASP A 39 15.75 9.71 2.79
N PHE A 40 15.26 9.78 1.56
CA PHE A 40 14.05 10.55 1.21
C PHE A 40 12.83 10.06 1.99
N LEU A 41 12.60 8.74 2.03
CA LEU A 41 11.49 8.17 2.81
C LEU A 41 11.62 8.50 4.29
N GLN A 42 12.82 8.40 4.86
CA GLN A 42 13.07 8.76 6.26
C GLN A 42 12.76 10.24 6.53
N GLN A 43 13.12 11.14 5.61
CA GLN A 43 12.83 12.57 5.75
C GLN A 43 11.35 12.89 5.62
N LEU A 44 10.62 12.24 4.70
CA LEU A 44 9.17 12.39 4.60
C LEU A 44 8.49 11.99 5.92
N ILE A 45 8.94 10.91 6.56
CA ILE A 45 8.39 10.44 7.83
C ILE A 45 8.76 11.41 8.97
N ALA A 46 10.03 11.83 9.06
CA ALA A 46 10.52 12.73 10.10
C ALA A 46 9.81 14.10 10.06
N GLN A 47 9.55 14.62 8.87
CA GLN A 47 8.83 15.87 8.63
C GLN A 47 7.30 15.70 8.56
N GLN A 48 6.79 14.49 8.85
CA GLN A 48 5.36 14.17 8.94
C GLN A 48 4.59 14.34 7.62
N HIS A 49 5.28 14.28 6.48
CA HIS A 49 4.68 14.15 5.15
C HIS A 49 4.18 12.71 4.92
N TYR A 50 3.35 12.19 5.84
CA TYR A 50 2.94 10.79 5.82
C TYR A 50 2.22 10.35 4.54
N PRO A 51 1.30 11.16 3.96
CA PRO A 51 0.68 10.79 2.70
C PRO A 51 1.70 10.56 1.57
N ASP A 52 2.74 11.39 1.51
CA ASP A 52 3.80 11.29 0.50
C ASP A 52 4.74 10.11 0.81
N ALA A 53 5.05 9.87 2.08
CA ALA A 53 5.80 8.69 2.52
C ALA A 53 5.05 7.38 2.14
N VAL A 54 3.73 7.36 2.31
CA VAL A 54 2.89 6.22 1.92
C VAL A 54 2.92 6.00 0.42
N ARG A 55 2.77 7.07 -0.38
CA ARG A 55 2.84 6.97 -1.84
C ARG A 55 4.19 6.44 -2.30
N LEU A 56 5.28 7.01 -1.80
CA LEU A 56 6.64 6.59 -2.15
C LEU A 56 6.84 5.10 -1.82
N LEU A 57 6.52 4.70 -0.60
CA LEU A 57 6.72 3.32 -0.16
C LEU A 57 5.84 2.32 -0.92
N ALA A 58 4.57 2.67 -1.21
CA ALA A 58 3.67 1.83 -1.99
C ALA A 58 4.18 1.58 -3.42
N HIS A 59 4.78 2.59 -4.06
CA HIS A 59 5.34 2.49 -5.41
C HIS A 59 6.72 1.81 -5.44
N ALA A 60 7.46 1.91 -4.33
CA ALA A 60 8.79 1.33 -4.15
C ALA A 60 8.75 -0.18 -3.82
N LEU A 61 7.76 -0.62 -3.04
CA LEU A 61 7.60 -2.03 -2.66
C LEU A 61 7.16 -2.90 -3.85
N PRO A 62 7.62 -4.16 -3.93
CA PRO A 62 7.06 -5.13 -4.85
C PRO A 62 5.56 -5.35 -4.59
N LYS A 63 4.81 -5.69 -5.65
CA LYS A 63 3.34 -5.78 -5.64
C LYS A 63 2.76 -6.59 -4.47
N ARG A 64 3.37 -7.76 -4.20
CA ARG A 64 2.93 -8.67 -3.13
C ARG A 64 3.13 -8.05 -1.76
N GLU A 65 4.34 -7.54 -1.47
CA GLU A 65 4.69 -6.87 -0.23
C GLU A 65 3.85 -5.61 0.01
N ALA A 66 3.61 -4.80 -1.02
CA ALA A 66 2.76 -3.61 -0.93
C ALA A 66 1.29 -3.97 -0.62
N THR A 67 0.77 -5.02 -1.27
CA THR A 67 -0.59 -5.50 -1.01
C THR A 67 -0.73 -6.09 0.40
N TRP A 68 0.30 -6.81 0.87
CA TRP A 68 0.34 -7.30 2.25
C TRP A 68 0.30 -6.15 3.26
N TRP A 69 1.03 -5.07 2.99
CA TRP A 69 0.99 -3.86 3.80
C TRP A 69 -0.42 -3.24 3.84
N ALA A 70 -1.11 -3.15 2.70
CA ALA A 70 -2.51 -2.71 2.65
C ALA A 70 -3.44 -3.60 3.49
N CYS A 71 -3.23 -4.93 3.48
CA CYS A 71 -4.01 -5.87 4.30
C CYS A 71 -3.80 -5.60 5.80
N LEU A 72 -2.55 -5.40 6.25
CA LEU A 72 -2.25 -5.08 7.64
C LEU A 72 -2.91 -3.78 8.10
N SER A 73 -2.80 -2.72 7.29
CA SER A 73 -3.44 -1.44 7.60
C SER A 73 -4.97 -1.55 7.64
N ALA A 74 -5.57 -2.29 6.69
CA ALA A 74 -7.02 -2.53 6.71
C ALA A 74 -7.46 -3.35 7.93
N ARG A 75 -6.68 -4.37 8.34
CA ARG A 75 -6.95 -5.18 9.54
C ARG A 75 -6.98 -4.35 10.83
N HIS A 76 -6.14 -3.32 10.92
CA HIS A 76 -6.11 -2.45 12.10
C HIS A 76 -7.43 -1.73 12.36
N GLY A 77 -8.22 -1.45 11.31
CA GLY A 77 -9.53 -0.81 11.43
C GLY A 77 -10.69 -1.77 11.73
N ILE A 78 -10.45 -3.07 11.83
CA ILE A 78 -11.49 -4.08 12.05
C ILE A 78 -11.91 -4.09 13.52
N THR A 79 -13.22 -4.05 13.73
CA THR A 79 -13.91 -4.13 15.02
C THR A 79 -14.97 -5.23 14.99
N GLU A 80 -15.59 -5.53 16.14
CA GLU A 80 -16.69 -6.50 16.24
C GLU A 80 -17.92 -6.12 15.39
N THR A 81 -18.10 -4.83 15.08
CA THR A 81 -19.22 -4.32 14.28
C THR A 81 -18.90 -4.22 12.79
N THR A 82 -17.69 -4.62 12.38
CA THR A 82 -17.28 -4.52 10.98
C THR A 82 -18.10 -5.47 10.10
N PRO A 83 -18.71 -4.98 9.00
CA PRO A 83 -19.46 -5.81 8.06
C PRO A 83 -18.64 -6.98 7.50
N ALA A 84 -19.28 -8.16 7.40
CA ALA A 84 -18.63 -9.40 6.95
C ALA A 84 -18.02 -9.31 5.53
N ASN A 85 -18.59 -8.48 4.65
CA ASN A 85 -18.04 -8.23 3.31
C ASN A 85 -16.67 -7.53 3.35
N GLN A 86 -16.42 -6.62 4.32
CA GLN A 86 -15.11 -5.99 4.49
C GLN A 86 -14.08 -7.01 5.00
N ILE A 87 -14.45 -7.83 5.98
CA ILE A 87 -13.59 -8.92 6.48
C ILE A 87 -13.22 -9.84 5.31
N LYS A 88 -14.22 -10.24 4.51
CA LYS A 88 -14.03 -11.11 3.35
C LYS A 88 -13.10 -10.52 2.29
N ALA A 89 -13.21 -9.21 2.03
CA ALA A 89 -12.34 -8.52 1.07
C ALA A 89 -10.87 -8.57 1.51
N ILE A 90 -10.59 -8.37 2.80
CA ILE A 90 -9.24 -8.52 3.35
C ILE A 90 -8.77 -9.97 3.22
N GLU A 91 -9.55 -10.95 3.65
CA GLU A 91 -9.18 -12.37 3.59
C GLU A 91 -8.81 -12.84 2.18
N LEU A 92 -9.53 -12.36 1.16
CA LEU A 92 -9.23 -12.72 -0.23
C LEU A 92 -7.95 -12.03 -0.72
N ALA A 93 -7.69 -10.79 -0.32
CA ALA A 93 -6.42 -10.11 -0.58
C ALA A 93 -5.25 -10.84 0.09
N GLU A 94 -5.42 -11.27 1.35
CA GLU A 94 -4.46 -12.07 2.10
C GLU A 94 -4.20 -13.42 1.40
N ALA A 95 -5.25 -14.12 0.96
CA ALA A 95 -5.11 -15.37 0.21
C ALA A 95 -4.28 -15.20 -1.07
N TRP A 96 -4.46 -14.08 -1.79
CA TRP A 96 -3.61 -13.74 -2.92
C TRP A 96 -2.16 -13.43 -2.50
N VAL A 97 -1.93 -12.70 -1.41
CA VAL A 97 -0.58 -12.44 -0.89
C VAL A 97 0.17 -13.75 -0.60
N TYR A 98 -0.49 -14.71 0.04
CA TYR A 98 0.11 -16.02 0.35
C TYR A 98 0.33 -16.87 -0.89
N LYS A 99 -0.60 -16.85 -1.85
CA LYS A 99 -0.51 -17.60 -3.11
C LYS A 99 -0.97 -16.69 -4.27
N PRO A 100 -0.04 -15.95 -4.91
CA PRO A 100 -0.35 -14.92 -5.89
C PRO A 100 -0.67 -15.53 -7.26
N THR A 101 -1.81 -16.19 -7.34
CA THR A 101 -2.36 -16.85 -8.53
C THR A 101 -3.63 -16.16 -8.97
N ASP A 102 -4.00 -16.31 -10.25
CA ASP A 102 -5.21 -15.71 -10.79
C ASP A 102 -6.49 -16.23 -10.11
N ASP A 103 -6.51 -17.51 -9.68
CA ASP A 103 -7.60 -18.10 -8.91
C ASP A 103 -7.86 -17.37 -7.59
N ASN A 104 -6.80 -16.90 -6.93
CA ASN A 104 -6.93 -16.09 -5.71
C ASN A 104 -7.12 -14.60 -6.01
N ARG A 105 -6.67 -14.12 -7.17
CA ARG A 105 -6.73 -12.72 -7.56
C ARG A 105 -8.10 -12.30 -8.07
N ARG A 106 -8.70 -13.08 -8.97
CA ARG A 106 -9.97 -12.73 -9.65
C ARG A 106 -11.13 -12.51 -8.66
N PRO A 107 -11.29 -13.31 -7.59
CA PRO A 107 -12.35 -13.08 -6.62
C PRO A 107 -12.26 -11.76 -5.85
N THR A 108 -11.08 -11.12 -5.79
CA THR A 108 -10.91 -9.89 -5.01
C THR A 108 -11.65 -8.70 -5.63
N LEU A 109 -11.91 -8.70 -6.95
CA LEU A 109 -12.71 -7.66 -7.59
C LEU A 109 -14.16 -7.67 -7.07
N ALA A 110 -14.83 -8.83 -7.11
CA ALA A 110 -16.19 -8.97 -6.62
C ALA A 110 -16.30 -8.66 -5.12
N ALA A 111 -15.26 -9.00 -4.35
CA ALA A 111 -15.21 -8.65 -2.93
C ALA A 111 -15.11 -7.13 -2.70
N ALA A 112 -14.32 -6.42 -3.52
CA ALA A 112 -14.25 -4.97 -3.49
C ALA A 112 -15.59 -4.33 -3.91
N GLU A 113 -16.24 -4.84 -4.95
CA GLU A 113 -17.57 -4.40 -5.39
C GLU A 113 -18.63 -4.54 -4.30
N ALA A 114 -18.63 -5.67 -3.59
CA ALA A 114 -19.56 -5.92 -2.48
C ALA A 114 -19.41 -4.91 -1.33
N THR A 115 -18.31 -4.17 -1.28
CA THR A 115 -18.03 -3.12 -0.30
C THR A 115 -18.14 -1.70 -0.88
N ALA A 116 -18.62 -1.56 -2.11
CA ALA A 116 -18.79 -0.29 -2.83
C ALA A 116 -17.52 0.57 -2.95
N TYR A 117 -16.34 -0.05 -2.93
CA TYR A 117 -15.04 0.63 -3.12
C TYR A 117 -14.75 1.78 -2.13
N ASN A 118 -15.38 1.80 -0.96
CA ASN A 118 -15.42 2.98 -0.09
C ASN A 118 -14.63 2.85 1.22
N ASN A 119 -13.87 1.77 1.42
CA ASN A 119 -13.14 1.51 2.66
C ASN A 119 -11.78 0.85 2.40
N ALA A 120 -10.95 0.78 3.45
CA ALA A 120 -9.60 0.23 3.36
C ALA A 120 -9.57 -1.23 2.88
N ALA A 121 -10.54 -2.04 3.29
CA ALA A 121 -10.64 -3.43 2.87
C ALA A 121 -10.91 -3.57 1.36
N SER A 122 -11.77 -2.71 0.80
CA SER A 122 -12.00 -2.65 -0.65
C SER A 122 -10.71 -2.42 -1.42
N TRP A 123 -9.91 -1.46 -0.96
CA TRP A 123 -8.69 -1.06 -1.66
C TRP A 123 -7.54 -2.05 -1.47
N ALA A 124 -7.49 -2.80 -0.37
CA ALA A 124 -6.60 -3.95 -0.23
C ALA A 124 -6.95 -5.06 -1.24
N ALA A 125 -8.23 -5.36 -1.42
CA ALA A 125 -8.71 -6.32 -2.43
C ALA A 125 -8.41 -5.85 -3.86
N ILE A 126 -8.54 -4.55 -4.15
CA ILE A 126 -8.18 -3.97 -5.46
C ILE A 126 -6.68 -3.97 -5.70
N ALA A 127 -5.85 -3.76 -4.68
CA ALA A 127 -4.39 -3.89 -4.80
C ALA A 127 -3.99 -5.30 -5.26
N ALA A 128 -4.61 -6.34 -4.69
CA ALA A 128 -4.44 -7.71 -5.17
C ALA A 128 -4.91 -7.87 -6.62
N PHE A 129 -6.12 -7.39 -6.95
CA PHE A 129 -6.69 -7.52 -8.29
C PHE A 129 -5.79 -6.90 -9.37
N TRP A 130 -5.32 -5.67 -9.15
CA TRP A 130 -4.47 -4.92 -10.07
C TRP A 130 -3.01 -5.36 -10.10
N SER A 131 -2.62 -6.34 -9.29
CA SER A 131 -1.25 -6.88 -9.29
C SER A 131 -0.99 -7.92 -10.39
N GLY A 132 -2.04 -8.41 -11.06
CA GLY A 132 -1.96 -9.40 -12.14
C GLY A 132 -1.56 -8.84 -13.51
N THR A 133 -1.68 -9.67 -14.54
CA THR A 133 -1.40 -9.31 -15.94
C THR A 133 -2.64 -8.92 -16.73
N ASP A 134 -3.84 -9.18 -16.19
CA ASP A 134 -5.12 -8.88 -16.82
C ASP A 134 -6.14 -8.41 -15.77
N ILE A 135 -6.64 -7.19 -15.93
CA ILE A 135 -7.63 -6.57 -15.05
C ILE A 135 -8.99 -6.43 -15.71
N SER A 136 -9.22 -7.11 -16.85
CA SER A 136 -10.52 -7.13 -17.49
C SER A 136 -11.59 -7.73 -16.57
N PRO A 137 -12.78 -7.10 -16.48
CA PRO A 137 -13.90 -7.63 -15.71
C PRO A 137 -14.54 -8.85 -16.40
N THR A 138 -14.28 -9.04 -17.69
CA THR A 138 -14.79 -10.17 -18.48
C THR A 138 -13.64 -10.86 -19.24
N PRO A 139 -13.79 -12.14 -19.63
CA PRO A 139 -12.77 -12.86 -20.42
C PRO A 139 -12.66 -12.41 -21.88
N LEU A 140 -13.50 -11.46 -22.32
CA LEU A 140 -13.65 -11.11 -23.74
C LEU A 140 -12.47 -10.28 -24.29
N ALA A 141 -11.71 -9.64 -23.42
CA ALA A 141 -10.52 -8.87 -23.77
C ALA A 141 -9.49 -8.98 -22.66
N VAL A 142 -8.21 -8.82 -22.98
CA VAL A 142 -7.13 -8.68 -22.00
C VAL A 142 -6.81 -7.20 -21.86
N ILE A 143 -6.93 -6.67 -20.64
CA ILE A 143 -6.56 -5.30 -20.31
C ILE A 143 -5.38 -5.39 -19.34
N PRO A 144 -4.14 -5.15 -19.79
CA PRO A 144 -3.00 -5.13 -18.88
C PRO A 144 -3.08 -3.90 -17.96
N PRO A 145 -2.86 -4.06 -16.64
CA PRO A 145 -2.78 -2.90 -15.76
C PRO A 145 -1.51 -2.10 -16.04
N SER A 146 -1.57 -0.78 -15.82
CA SER A 146 -0.36 0.02 -15.65
C SER A 146 0.51 -0.59 -14.54
N GLU A 147 1.83 -0.60 -14.74
CA GLU A 147 2.78 -1.31 -13.88
C GLU A 147 2.59 -0.99 -12.39
N LYS A 148 2.24 0.26 -12.06
CA LYS A 148 2.09 0.79 -10.71
C LYS A 148 0.65 1.00 -10.25
N LEU A 149 -0.34 0.50 -10.99
CA LEU A 149 -1.74 0.69 -10.63
C LEU A 149 -2.07 0.10 -9.25
N TYR A 150 -1.47 -1.04 -8.89
CA TYR A 150 -1.60 -1.63 -7.55
C TYR A 150 -1.16 -0.67 -6.43
N ALA A 151 -0.12 0.14 -6.66
CA ALA A 151 0.44 1.03 -5.64
C ALA A 151 -0.53 2.18 -5.31
N LYS A 152 -1.34 2.61 -6.29
CA LYS A 152 -2.43 3.57 -6.06
C LYS A 152 -3.51 2.99 -5.15
N ALA A 153 -3.88 1.73 -5.36
CA ALA A 153 -4.83 1.03 -4.48
C ALA A 153 -4.27 0.84 -3.06
N VAL A 154 -3.00 0.44 -2.93
CA VAL A 154 -2.31 0.34 -1.63
C VAL A 154 -2.32 1.68 -0.90
N THR A 155 -1.98 2.76 -1.61
CA THR A 155 -2.03 4.14 -1.07
C THR A 155 -3.43 4.47 -0.54
N GLY A 156 -4.48 4.20 -1.33
CA GLY A 156 -5.87 4.43 -0.93
C GLY A 156 -6.27 3.61 0.31
N ALA A 157 -5.90 2.33 0.36
CA ALA A 157 -6.18 1.46 1.49
C ALA A 157 -5.59 1.99 2.80
N ILE A 158 -4.32 2.39 2.77
CA ILE A 158 -3.59 2.87 3.95
C ILE A 158 -4.10 4.23 4.41
N MET A 159 -4.35 5.15 3.48
CA MET A 159 -4.89 6.47 3.82
C MET A 159 -6.28 6.35 4.46
N LEU A 160 -7.17 5.54 3.87
CA LEU A 160 -8.50 5.30 4.45
C LEU A 160 -8.43 4.64 5.82
N ALA A 161 -7.53 3.66 6.00
CA ALA A 161 -7.29 3.04 7.30
C ALA A 161 -6.77 4.06 8.33
N ALA A 162 -5.85 4.93 7.94
CA ALA A 162 -5.26 5.92 8.83
C ALA A 162 -6.29 6.97 9.27
N THR A 163 -7.20 7.34 8.38
CA THR A 163 -8.26 8.33 8.66
C THR A 163 -9.53 7.75 9.27
N LEU A 164 -9.64 6.42 9.42
CA LEU A 164 -10.82 5.78 10.01
C LEU A 164 -10.90 6.05 11.52
N GLY A 165 -12.04 6.56 12.00
CA GLY A 165 -12.25 6.87 13.42
C GLY A 165 -11.84 8.30 13.78
N GLU A 166 -11.31 8.48 14.99
CA GLU A 166 -11.04 9.82 15.55
C GLU A 166 -9.79 10.48 14.95
N ALA A 167 -9.86 11.79 14.76
CA ALA A 167 -8.83 12.58 14.09
C ALA A 167 -7.50 12.65 14.87
N GLU A 168 -7.57 12.63 16.20
CA GLU A 168 -6.39 12.66 17.07
C GLU A 168 -5.46 11.46 16.88
N HIS A 169 -6.01 10.30 16.52
CA HIS A 169 -5.26 9.06 16.30
C HIS A 169 -4.68 8.94 14.88
N ILE A 170 -4.99 9.86 13.96
CA ILE A 170 -4.55 9.76 12.54
C ILE A 170 -3.03 9.70 12.44
N LYS A 171 -2.33 10.54 13.19
CA LYS A 171 -0.87 10.60 13.20
C LYS A 171 -0.27 9.26 13.67
N ASP A 172 -0.78 8.71 14.76
CA ASP A 172 -0.27 7.48 15.35
C ASP A 172 -0.50 6.29 14.42
N LYS A 173 -1.67 6.22 13.76
CA LYS A 173 -1.96 5.22 12.73
C LYS A 173 -1.00 5.32 11.54
N TYR A 174 -0.74 6.52 11.02
CA TYR A 174 0.26 6.69 9.95
C TYR A 174 1.64 6.20 10.39
N GLN A 175 2.08 6.56 11.60
CA GLN A 175 3.37 6.13 12.12
C GLN A 175 3.45 4.61 12.27
N LEU A 176 2.41 3.97 12.80
CA LEU A 176 2.31 2.51 12.90
C LEU A 176 2.41 1.87 11.51
N PHE A 177 1.57 2.29 10.57
CA PHE A 177 1.55 1.70 9.23
C PHE A 177 2.87 1.91 8.50
N LEU A 178 3.49 3.09 8.60
CA LEU A 178 4.80 3.33 7.99
C LEU A 178 5.90 2.47 8.63
N LYS A 179 5.89 2.25 9.96
CA LYS A 179 6.80 1.31 10.61
C LYS A 179 6.59 -0.13 10.11
N GLN A 180 5.34 -0.56 9.94
CA GLN A 180 5.02 -1.88 9.35
C GLN A 180 5.56 -2.00 7.93
N GLY A 181 5.34 -0.98 7.09
CA GLY A 181 5.83 -0.92 5.72
C GLY A 181 7.36 -0.93 5.65
N LEU A 182 8.05 -0.19 6.53
CA LEU A 182 9.51 -0.19 6.64
C LEU A 182 10.05 -1.56 7.10
N HIS A 183 9.36 -2.23 8.02
CA HIS A 183 9.74 -3.58 8.44
C HIS A 183 9.60 -4.58 7.27
N ILE A 184 8.55 -4.46 6.46
CA ILE A 184 8.37 -5.23 5.22
C ILE A 184 9.48 -4.91 4.21
N ALA A 185 9.81 -3.62 4.01
CA ALA A 185 10.89 -3.19 3.13
C ALA A 185 12.25 -3.80 3.53
N ASN A 186 12.45 -4.04 4.82
CA ASN A 186 13.63 -4.70 5.40
C ASN A 186 13.50 -6.23 5.50
N GLY A 187 12.52 -6.84 4.83
CA GLY A 187 12.40 -8.29 4.72
C GLY A 187 11.57 -8.98 5.82
N GLY A 188 11.01 -8.22 6.77
CA GLY A 188 10.07 -8.73 7.75
C GLY A 188 8.63 -8.83 7.22
N ASP A 189 7.68 -9.21 8.09
CA ASP A 189 6.26 -9.33 7.74
C ASP A 189 5.37 -8.20 8.30
N GLY A 190 5.90 -7.36 9.18
CA GLY A 190 5.22 -6.18 9.73
C GLY A 190 4.30 -6.46 10.92
N ARG A 191 4.02 -7.73 11.25
CA ARG A 191 3.09 -8.08 12.35
C ARG A 191 3.67 -7.85 13.74
N ALA A 192 4.99 -7.89 13.87
CA ALA A 192 5.68 -7.62 15.13
C ALA A 192 5.69 -6.13 15.52
N ILE A 193 5.21 -5.25 14.64
CA ILE A 193 5.15 -3.81 14.88
C ILE A 193 3.78 -3.47 15.50
N GLN A 194 3.80 -2.91 16.70
CA GLN A 194 2.63 -2.44 17.47
C GLN A 194 2.71 -0.92 17.67
#